data_AF-A0A317SF96-F1
#
_entry.id   AF-A0A317SF96-F1
#
_cell.length_a   1.000
_cell.length_b   1.000
_cell.length_c   1.000
_cell.angle_alpha   90.00
_cell.angle_beta   90.00
_cell.angle_gamma   90.00
#
_symmetry.space_group_name_H-M   'P 1'
#
loop_
_entity.id
_entity.type
_entity.pdbx_description
1 polymer ?
#
loop_
_entity_poly.entity_id
_entity_poly.type
_entity_poly.pdbx_seq_one_letter_code
_entity_poly.pdbx_strand_id
1 'polypeptide(L)'
;RECKRDQGCIVSALVNTPSRVIDKEVFRYERDMALKFIIHFISDIHQPIHIGDLLHGDNGKGMTFNGRGNDLHRVWESAIPEKHIGGNAIRNATAWLDNLRTEIETSKFNDPSVKQGWT
;
A
#
# COMPACT_ATOMS: atom_id res chain seq x y z
N ARG A 1 -11.17 5.41 17.61
CA ARG A 1 -11.84 4.12 17.90
C ARG A 1 -11.01 2.97 17.35
N GLU A 2 -10.72 3.00 16.04
CA GLU A 2 -9.84 2.06 15.32
C GLU A 2 -8.38 2.18 15.79
N CYS A 3 -7.81 3.38 15.71
CA CYS A 3 -6.46 3.67 16.22
C CYS A 3 -6.44 3.66 17.75
N LYS A 4 -5.72 2.71 18.36
CA LYS A 4 -5.55 2.61 19.82
C LYS A 4 -4.45 3.56 20.28
N ARG A 5 -4.65 4.21 21.43
CA ARG A 5 -3.70 5.24 21.94
C ARG A 5 -2.37 4.66 22.38
N ASP A 6 -2.38 3.45 22.91
CA ASP A 6 -1.24 2.73 23.49
C ASP A 6 -0.46 1.91 22.46
N GLN A 7 -1.13 1.42 21.41
CA GLN A 7 -0.51 0.61 20.35
C GLN A 7 -0.21 1.39 19.07
N GLY A 8 -0.91 2.51 18.83
CA GLY A 8 -0.87 3.23 17.58
C GLY A 8 -1.62 2.51 16.45
N CYS A 9 -1.46 3.05 15.24
CA CYS A 9 -1.96 2.53 13.98
C CYS A 9 -1.21 3.18 12.81
N ILE A 10 -1.44 2.71 11.58
CA ILE A 10 -0.81 3.24 10.37
C ILE A 10 -0.99 4.76 10.18
N VAL A 11 -2.17 5.31 10.54
CA VAL A 11 -2.43 6.75 10.48
C VAL A 11 -1.54 7.51 11.47
N SER A 12 -1.45 7.06 12.73
CA SER A 12 -0.57 7.69 13.71
C SER A 12 0.91 7.58 13.32
N ALA A 13 1.31 6.47 12.68
CA ALA A 13 2.66 6.30 12.17
C ALA A 13 2.95 7.30 11.04
N LEU A 14 2.03 7.48 10.09
CA LEU A 14 2.17 8.47 9.01
C LEU A 14 2.18 9.92 9.50
N VAL A 15 1.45 10.24 10.57
CA VAL A 15 1.48 11.60 11.15
C VAL A 15 2.80 11.87 11.89
N ASN A 16 3.35 10.87 12.58
CA ASN A 16 4.50 11.08 13.48
C ASN A 16 5.87 10.83 12.81
N THR A 17 5.94 10.02 11.76
CA THR A 17 7.21 9.66 11.10
C THR A 17 7.85 10.79 10.27
N PRO A 18 7.09 11.69 9.58
CA PRO A 18 7.69 12.74 8.76
C PRO A 18 8.63 13.69 9.52
N SER A 19 8.34 14.00 10.79
CA SER A 19 9.23 14.85 11.61
C SER A 19 10.61 14.22 11.79
N ARG A 20 10.68 12.89 11.95
CA ARG A 20 11.95 12.15 12.05
C ARG A 20 12.76 12.18 10.77
N VAL A 21 12.13 12.30 9.60
CA VAL A 21 12.85 12.32 8.30
C VAL A 21 13.61 13.63 8.09
N ILE A 22 13.01 14.75 8.51
CA ILE A 22 13.56 16.09 8.29
C ILE A 22 14.48 16.59 9.41
N ASP A 23 14.39 15.98 10.60
CA ASP A 23 15.24 16.33 11.74
C ASP A 23 16.70 15.95 11.47
N LYS A 24 17.60 16.94 11.52
CA LYS A 24 19.03 16.76 11.28
C LYS A 24 19.79 16.24 12.51
N GLU A 25 19.18 16.31 13.68
CA GLU A 25 19.75 15.78 14.93
C GLU A 25 19.55 14.26 15.05
N VAL A 26 18.63 13.68 14.27
CA VAL A 26 18.41 12.24 14.16
C VAL A 26 19.49 11.59 13.27
N PHE A 27 19.98 10.41 13.66
CA PHE A 27 20.99 9.70 12.88
C PHE A 27 20.50 9.39 11.46
N ARG A 28 21.39 9.53 10.48
CA ARG A 28 21.05 9.31 9.06
C ARG A 28 20.35 7.97 8.80
N TYR A 29 20.80 6.88 9.43
CA TYR A 29 20.18 5.57 9.23
C TYR A 29 18.73 5.50 9.74
N GLU A 30 18.41 6.22 10.82
CA GLU A 30 17.04 6.30 11.35
C GLU A 30 16.15 7.15 10.45
N ARG A 31 16.70 8.21 9.85
CA ARG A 31 16.00 9.03 8.85
C ARG A 31 15.68 8.23 7.59
N ASP A 32 16.65 7.44 7.11
CA ASP A 32 16.48 6.53 5.97
C ASP A 32 15.42 5.46 6.26
N MET A 33 15.41 4.92 7.49
CA MET A 33 14.39 3.96 7.92
C MET A 33 13.00 4.60 8.03
N ALA A 34 12.91 5.80 8.60
CA ALA A 34 11.67 6.56 8.69
C ALA A 34 11.07 6.83 7.31
N LEU A 35 11.90 7.19 6.32
CA LEU A 35 11.43 7.40 4.95
C LEU A 35 10.90 6.10 4.32
N LYS A 36 11.60 4.96 4.52
CA LYS A 36 11.13 3.66 4.03
C LYS A 36 9.77 3.29 4.63
N PHE A 37 9.56 3.53 5.93
CA PHE A 37 8.27 3.30 6.58
C PHE A 37 7.16 4.19 6.00
N ILE A 38 7.41 5.46 5.72
CA ILE A 38 6.41 6.33 5.08
C ILE A 38 6.01 5.78 3.72
N ILE A 39 6.97 5.42 2.88
CA ILE A 39 6.68 4.85 1.54
C ILE A 39 5.86 3.58 1.66
N HIS A 40 6.23 2.68 2.58
CA HIS A 40 5.53 1.42 2.81
C HIS A 40 4.10 1.64 3.33
N PHE A 41 3.92 2.48 4.34
CA PHE A 41 2.59 2.73 4.93
C PHE A 41 1.63 3.46 3.99
N ILE A 42 2.13 4.33 3.11
CA ILE A 42 1.29 4.90 2.05
C ILE A 42 0.77 3.78 1.15
N SER A 43 1.59 2.79 0.78
CA SER A 43 1.14 1.64 0.00
C SER A 43 0.09 0.82 0.75
N ASP A 44 0.33 0.48 2.01
CA ASP A 44 -0.56 -0.37 2.80
C ASP A 44 -1.93 0.26 3.04
N ILE A 45 -2.03 1.59 3.23
CA ILE A 45 -3.34 2.25 3.37
C ILE A 45 -4.22 2.08 2.13
N HIS A 46 -3.63 1.95 0.94
CA HIS A 46 -4.39 1.73 -0.29
C HIS A 46 -4.83 0.27 -0.48
N GLN A 47 -4.35 -0.66 0.35
CA GLN A 47 -4.79 -2.06 0.35
C GLN A 47 -6.06 -2.16 1.24
N PRO A 48 -7.25 -2.46 0.68
CA PRO A 48 -8.51 -2.36 1.42
C PRO A 48 -8.65 -3.26 2.66
N ILE A 49 -7.95 -4.37 2.69
CA ILE A 49 -7.93 -5.31 3.81
C ILE A 49 -7.07 -4.80 4.98
N HIS A 50 -6.05 -3.95 4.74
CA HIS A 50 -5.26 -3.32 5.80
C HIS A 50 -6.04 -2.26 6.60
N ILE A 51 -7.18 -1.80 6.07
CA ILE A 51 -8.08 -0.84 6.75
C ILE A 51 -9.32 -1.50 7.35
N GLY A 52 -9.43 -2.84 7.28
CA GLY A 52 -10.55 -3.61 7.82
C GLY A 52 -10.22 -4.30 9.15
N ASP A 53 -11.11 -4.17 10.14
CA ASP A 53 -10.99 -4.82 11.46
C ASP A 53 -11.64 -6.23 11.52
N LEU A 54 -12.30 -6.66 10.43
CA LEU A 54 -12.90 -7.99 10.38
C LEU A 54 -11.79 -9.05 10.32
N LEU A 55 -11.76 -9.94 11.32
CA LEU A 55 -10.88 -11.13 11.36
C LEU A 55 -9.39 -10.80 11.18
N HIS A 56 -8.88 -9.73 11.80
CA HIS A 56 -7.48 -9.30 11.68
C HIS A 56 -7.06 -9.05 10.22
N GLY A 57 -7.89 -8.33 9.46
CA GLY A 57 -7.72 -8.15 8.02
C GLY A 57 -7.97 -9.45 7.25
N ASP A 58 -9.01 -10.21 7.61
CA ASP A 58 -9.39 -11.50 7.00
C ASP A 58 -8.25 -12.54 6.90
N ASN A 59 -7.22 -12.40 7.73
CA ASN A 59 -6.13 -13.35 7.81
C ASN A 59 -6.67 -14.72 8.24
N GLY A 60 -6.35 -15.76 7.45
CA GLY A 60 -6.82 -17.12 7.71
C GLY A 60 -8.24 -17.43 7.25
N LYS A 61 -8.96 -16.48 6.62
CA LYS A 61 -10.23 -16.78 5.94
C LYS A 61 -9.94 -17.55 4.65
N GLY A 62 -9.98 -18.88 4.76
CA GLY A 62 -9.67 -19.79 3.66
C GLY A 62 -10.50 -19.50 2.41
N MET A 63 -9.80 -19.34 1.28
CA MET A 63 -10.41 -19.20 -0.04
C MET A 63 -9.56 -19.88 -1.10
N THR A 64 -10.17 -20.19 -2.23
CA THR A 64 -9.45 -20.72 -3.39
C THR A 64 -9.30 -19.62 -4.43
N PHE A 65 -8.06 -19.31 -4.80
CA PHE A 65 -7.75 -18.40 -5.91
C PHE A 65 -6.90 -19.15 -6.94
N ASN A 66 -7.32 -19.10 -8.20
CA ASN A 66 -6.61 -19.75 -9.32
C ASN A 66 -6.30 -21.24 -9.06
N GLY A 67 -7.26 -21.97 -8.48
CA GLY A 67 -7.12 -23.40 -8.16
C GLY A 67 -6.20 -23.72 -6.99
N ARG A 68 -5.70 -22.71 -6.26
CA ARG A 68 -4.84 -22.88 -5.07
C ARG A 68 -5.51 -22.35 -3.82
N GLY A 69 -5.40 -23.10 -2.73
CA GLY A 69 -5.78 -22.63 -1.40
C GLY A 69 -4.97 -21.39 -1.02
N ASN A 70 -5.65 -20.40 -0.46
CA ASN A 70 -5.15 -19.10 -0.04
C ASN A 70 -6.01 -18.57 1.13
N ASP A 71 -5.66 -17.41 1.65
CA ASP A 71 -6.52 -16.56 2.45
C ASP A 71 -6.83 -15.24 1.71
N LEU A 72 -7.87 -14.53 2.14
CA LEU A 72 -8.33 -13.31 1.47
C LEU A 72 -7.30 -12.17 1.51
N HIS A 73 -6.56 -12.05 2.61
CA HIS A 73 -5.51 -11.05 2.77
C HIS A 73 -4.45 -11.23 1.68
N ARG A 74 -3.91 -12.44 1.57
CA ARG A 74 -2.89 -12.81 0.58
C ARG A 74 -3.38 -12.68 -0.86
N VAL A 75 -4.66 -12.97 -1.11
CA VAL A 75 -5.23 -12.84 -2.45
C VAL A 75 -5.21 -11.39 -2.92
N TRP A 76 -5.59 -10.45 -2.05
CA TRP A 76 -5.54 -9.02 -2.35
C TRP A 76 -4.13 -8.46 -2.38
N GLU A 77 -3.30 -8.82 -1.39
CA GLU A 77 -1.94 -8.30 -1.24
C GLU A 77 -1.02 -8.76 -2.37
N SER A 78 -1.06 -10.04 -2.73
CA SER A 78 -0.06 -10.64 -3.62
C SER A 78 -0.68 -11.38 -4.81
N ALA A 79 -1.66 -12.26 -4.59
CA ALA A 79 -2.04 -13.22 -5.64
C ALA A 79 -2.70 -12.57 -6.87
N ILE A 80 -3.58 -11.58 -6.67
CA ILE A 80 -4.21 -10.82 -7.76
C ILE A 80 -3.17 -9.98 -8.50
N PRO A 81 -2.38 -9.10 -7.82
CA PRO A 81 -1.34 -8.31 -8.50
C PRO A 81 -0.34 -9.17 -9.26
N GLU A 82 0.24 -10.20 -8.62
CA GLU A 82 1.23 -11.08 -9.23
C GLU A 82 0.68 -11.82 -10.45
N LYS A 83 -0.57 -12.30 -10.38
CA LYS A 83 -1.22 -12.94 -11.52
C LYS A 83 -1.48 -11.95 -12.66
N HIS A 84 -1.87 -10.72 -12.34
CA HIS A 84 -2.13 -9.68 -13.34
C HIS A 84 -0.86 -9.27 -14.10
N ILE A 85 0.24 -9.05 -13.38
CA ILE A 85 1.52 -8.59 -13.96
C ILE A 85 2.47 -9.72 -14.37
N GLY A 86 2.15 -10.97 -14.04
CA GLY A 86 2.91 -12.16 -14.41
C GLY A 86 4.15 -12.44 -13.54
N GLY A 87 4.20 -11.94 -12.30
CA GLY A 87 5.28 -12.21 -11.35
C GLY A 87 5.51 -11.09 -10.32
N ASN A 88 6.52 -11.24 -9.46
CA ASN A 88 6.86 -10.27 -8.40
C ASN A 88 8.30 -9.75 -8.46
N ALA A 89 9.01 -9.98 -9.57
CA ALA A 89 10.35 -9.44 -9.74
C ALA A 89 10.31 -7.92 -9.99
N ILE A 90 11.40 -7.22 -9.68
CA ILE A 90 11.52 -5.76 -9.91
C ILE A 90 11.15 -5.38 -11.34
N ARG A 91 11.53 -6.19 -12.35
CA ARG A 91 11.15 -5.94 -13.75
C ARG A 91 9.64 -5.89 -13.98
N ASN A 92 8.86 -6.71 -13.28
CA ASN A 92 7.41 -6.73 -13.37
C ASN A 92 6.83 -5.45 -12.75
N ALA A 93 7.35 -5.06 -11.58
CA ALA A 93 6.96 -3.82 -10.91
C ALA A 93 7.30 -2.58 -11.74
N THR A 94 8.50 -2.51 -12.33
CA THR A 94 8.92 -1.40 -13.20
C THR A 94 8.03 -1.29 -14.43
N ALA A 95 7.78 -2.40 -15.14
CA ALA A 95 6.90 -2.39 -16.30
C ALA A 95 5.47 -1.96 -15.95
N TRP A 96 4.95 -2.39 -14.79
CA TRP A 96 3.63 -1.97 -14.34
C TRP A 96 3.59 -0.48 -13.96
N LEU A 97 4.62 0.03 -13.31
CA LEU A 97 4.75 1.45 -12.98
C LEU A 97 4.76 2.34 -14.23
N ASP A 98 5.50 1.96 -15.27
CA ASP A 98 5.57 2.73 -16.52
C ASP A 98 4.19 2.79 -17.21
N ASN A 99 3.45 1.68 -17.19
CA ASN A 99 2.07 1.64 -17.69
C ASN A 99 1.13 2.51 -16.85
N LEU A 100 1.16 2.40 -15.52
CA LEU A 100 0.34 3.22 -14.61
C LEU A 100 0.62 4.71 -14.77
N ARG A 101 1.90 5.08 -14.90
CA ARG A 101 2.30 6.46 -15.17
C ARG A 101 1.67 6.96 -16.47
N THR A 102 1.75 6.17 -17.54
CA THR A 102 1.12 6.51 -18.82
C THR A 102 -0.39 6.68 -18.67
N GLU A 103 -1.06 5.78 -17.92
CA GLU A 103 -2.50 5.87 -17.68
C GLU A 103 -2.89 7.15 -16.92
N ILE A 104 -2.06 7.55 -15.93
CA ILE A 104 -2.22 8.76 -15.12
C ILE A 104 -2.04 10.01 -15.97
N GLU A 105 -0.97 10.07 -16.76
CA GLU A 105 -0.58 11.26 -17.50
C GLU A 105 -1.42 11.48 -18.77
N THR A 106 -1.85 10.41 -19.45
CA THR A 106 -2.36 10.52 -20.83
C THR A 106 -3.70 9.84 -21.08
N SER A 107 -4.20 9.02 -20.16
CA SER A 107 -5.37 8.16 -20.41
C SER A 107 -6.54 8.49 -19.47
N LYS A 108 -7.28 7.46 -19.04
CA LYS A 108 -8.53 7.51 -18.26
C LYS A 108 -8.47 8.38 -17.00
N PHE A 109 -7.30 8.52 -16.37
CA PHE A 109 -7.14 9.32 -15.16
C PHE A 109 -6.80 10.80 -15.46
N ASN A 110 -6.46 11.12 -16.70
CA ASN A 110 -6.28 12.50 -17.15
C ASN A 110 -7.61 13.19 -17.49
N ASP A 111 -8.70 12.41 -17.58
CA ASP A 111 -10.05 12.91 -17.84
C ASP A 111 -10.52 13.90 -16.75
N PRO A 112 -10.86 15.16 -17.10
CA PRO A 112 -11.35 16.16 -16.15
C PRO A 112 -12.57 15.72 -15.33
N SER A 113 -13.44 14.87 -15.88
CA SER A 113 -14.62 14.36 -15.18
C SER A 113 -14.25 13.39 -14.05
N VAL A 114 -13.17 12.63 -14.22
CA VAL A 114 -12.61 11.76 -13.17
C VAL A 114 -11.92 12.60 -12.10
N LYS A 115 -11.17 13.64 -12.51
CA LYS A 115 -10.43 14.52 -11.59
C LYS A 115 -11.32 15.37 -10.70
N GLN A 116 -12.50 15.78 -11.16
CA GLN A 116 -13.44 16.56 -10.33
C GLN A 116 -13.89 15.82 -9.06
N GLY A 117 -13.79 14.50 -9.01
CA GLY A 117 -14.11 13.71 -7.81
C GLY A 117 -12.96 13.55 -6.81
N TRP A 118 -11.78 14.12 -7.07
CA TRP A 118 -10.59 13.93 -6.22
C TRP A 118 -10.36 15.07 -5.21
N THR A 119 -11.13 16.15 -5.30
CA THR A 119 -11.11 17.32 -4.42
C THR A 119 -12.37 17.38 -3.58
#